data_AF-A0A4R4ZQ09-F1
#
_entry.id   AF-A0A4R4ZQ09-F1
#
_cell.length_a   1.000
_cell.length_b   1.000
_cell.length_c   1.000
_cell.angle_alpha   90.00
_cell.angle_beta   90.00
_cell.angle_gamma   90.00
#
_symmetry.space_group_name_H-M   'P 1'
#
loop_
_entity.id
_entity.type
_entity.pdbx_description
1 polymer ?
#
loop_
_entity_poly.entity_id
_entity_poly.type
_entity_poly.pdbx_seq_one_letter_code
_entity_poly.pdbx_strand_id
1 'polypeptide(L)'
;MPSPGPRANAAASVIAGILALLTAVMLVWFALYNVVLATGANGRWSSVELVNMLGGIAGAGLLLVAAGFTFARRISGAWTLCGLCVLYVTATIFLAPLLWGTSLGAQLEFVFGFDQGDGVAVALAVIFSVLTAAMAAIAGGVKSYEPTAAVPGDRR
;
A
#
# COMPACT_ATOMS: atom_id res chain seq x y z
N MET A 1 18.77 -15.17 -28.98
CA MET A 1 18.04 -15.27 -27.70
C MET A 1 17.61 -13.87 -27.30
N PRO A 2 16.34 -13.62 -26.93
CA PRO A 2 15.93 -12.29 -26.48
C PRO A 2 16.70 -11.94 -25.19
N SER A 3 17.30 -10.74 -25.17
CA SER A 3 17.97 -10.19 -23.98
C SER A 3 16.98 -10.15 -22.81
N PRO A 4 17.39 -10.46 -21.56
CA PRO A 4 16.55 -10.23 -20.40
C PRO A 4 16.11 -8.77 -20.39
N GLY A 5 14.80 -8.53 -20.36
CA GLY A 5 14.26 -7.17 -20.28
C GLY A 5 14.64 -6.49 -18.95
N PRO A 6 14.61 -5.15 -18.89
CA PRO A 6 14.93 -4.42 -17.67
C PRO A 6 14.01 -4.85 -16.51
N ARG A 7 14.60 -5.09 -15.33
CA ARG A 7 13.87 -5.48 -14.11
C ARG A 7 13.95 -4.37 -13.07
N ALA A 8 12.96 -4.33 -12.18
CA ALA A 8 12.96 -3.41 -11.05
C ALA A 8 14.13 -3.69 -10.09
N ASN A 9 14.61 -2.66 -9.39
CA ASN A 9 15.69 -2.80 -8.41
C ASN A 9 15.30 -3.82 -7.31
N ALA A 10 16.16 -4.82 -7.09
CA ALA A 10 15.83 -5.94 -6.22
C ALA A 10 15.64 -5.54 -4.75
N ALA A 11 16.58 -4.79 -4.17
CA ALA A 11 16.52 -4.37 -2.77
C ALA A 11 15.31 -3.45 -2.53
N ALA A 12 15.12 -2.46 -3.40
CA ALA A 12 13.98 -1.55 -3.29
C ALA A 12 12.63 -2.27 -3.47
N SER A 13 12.55 -3.26 -4.36
CA SER A 13 11.33 -4.06 -4.57
C SER A 13 10.98 -4.89 -3.33
N VAL A 14 11.97 -5.48 -2.66
CA VAL A 14 11.73 -6.26 -1.43
C VAL A 14 11.21 -5.35 -0.32
N ILE A 15 11.86 -4.21 -0.10
CA ILE A 15 11.44 -3.25 0.93
C ILE A 15 10.04 -2.71 0.63
N ALA A 16 9.77 -2.29 -0.61
CA ALA A 16 8.45 -1.82 -1.03
C ALA A 16 7.37 -2.91 -0.82
N GLY A 17 7.67 -4.16 -1.19
CA GLY A 17 6.77 -5.28 -0.97
C GLY A 17 6.47 -5.51 0.52
N ILE A 18 7.49 -5.50 1.39
CA ILE A 18 7.29 -5.68 2.85
C ILE A 18 6.44 -4.55 3.44
N LEU A 19 6.73 -3.29 3.09
CA LEU A 19 5.94 -2.15 3.56
C LEU A 19 4.49 -2.22 3.06
N ALA A 20 4.27 -2.69 1.83
CA ALA A 20 2.93 -2.94 1.30
C ALA A 20 2.18 -4.04 2.08
N LEU A 21 2.87 -5.11 2.48
CA LEU A 21 2.28 -6.15 3.32
C LEU A 21 1.90 -5.60 4.70
N LEU A 22 2.77 -4.81 5.33
CA LEU A 22 2.46 -4.15 6.61
C LEU A 22 1.25 -3.23 6.47
N THR A 23 1.18 -2.46 5.39
CA THR A 23 0.02 -1.61 5.08
C THR A 23 -1.25 -2.46 4.94
N ALA A 24 -1.20 -3.57 4.21
CA ALA A 24 -2.34 -4.47 4.06
C ALA A 24 -2.81 -5.04 5.41
N VAL A 25 -1.88 -5.40 6.31
CA VAL A 25 -2.23 -5.85 7.67
C VAL A 25 -2.93 -4.73 8.45
N MET A 26 -2.47 -3.49 8.36
CA MET A 26 -3.13 -2.35 9.02
C MET A 26 -4.54 -2.11 8.46
N LEU A 27 -4.75 -2.25 7.15
CA LEU A 27 -6.08 -2.12 6.54
C LEU A 27 -7.05 -3.24 6.96
N VAL A 28 -6.54 -4.47 7.08
CA VAL A 28 -7.33 -5.59 7.63
C VAL A 28 -7.68 -5.33 9.09
N TRP A 29 -6.73 -4.86 9.90
CA TRP A 29 -6.99 -4.48 11.29
C TRP A 29 -8.07 -3.40 11.37
N PHE A 30 -7.95 -2.34 10.57
CA PHE A 30 -8.95 -1.28 10.49
C PHE A 30 -10.34 -1.82 10.14
N ALA A 31 -10.44 -2.70 9.14
CA ALA A 31 -11.71 -3.32 8.76
C ALA A 31 -12.31 -4.17 9.88
N LEU A 32 -11.48 -4.98 10.56
CA LEU A 32 -11.91 -5.81 11.69
C LEU A 32 -12.35 -4.95 12.88
N TYR A 33 -11.65 -3.85 13.17
CA TYR A 33 -12.03 -2.94 14.25
C TYR A 33 -13.41 -2.31 14.00
N ASN A 34 -13.70 -1.90 12.75
CA ASN A 34 -15.01 -1.39 12.37
C ASN A 34 -16.11 -2.47 12.49
N VAL A 35 -15.82 -3.75 12.20
CA VAL A 35 -16.75 -4.86 12.44
C VAL A 35 -17.06 -5.01 13.93
N VAL A 36 -16.04 -5.00 14.78
CA VAL A 36 -16.22 -5.14 16.23
C VAL A 36 -17.03 -3.98 16.79
N LEU A 37 -16.74 -2.74 16.39
CA LEU A 37 -17.53 -1.56 16.77
C LEU A 37 -19.01 -1.69 16.37
N ALA A 38 -19.29 -2.04 15.12
CA ALA A 38 -20.65 -2.20 14.60
C ALA A 38 -21.45 -3.28 15.35
N THR A 39 -20.77 -4.38 15.72
CA THR A 39 -21.41 -5.48 16.46
C THR A 39 -21.61 -5.17 17.95
N GLY A 40 -20.73 -4.39 18.57
CA GLY A 40 -20.80 -4.05 19.99
C GLY A 40 -21.76 -2.90 20.34
N ALA A 41 -21.93 -1.92 19.45
CA ALA A 41 -22.67 -0.70 19.77
C ALA A 41 -24.19 -0.88 19.81
N ASN A 42 -24.79 -1.66 18.89
CA ASN A 42 -26.25 -1.93 18.83
C ASN A 42 -26.62 -3.13 17.92
N GLY A 43 -25.64 -3.90 17.43
CA GLY A 43 -25.85 -4.92 16.40
C GLY A 43 -26.32 -4.37 15.03
N ARG A 44 -26.30 -3.05 14.84
CA ARG A 44 -26.75 -2.36 13.62
C ARG A 44 -25.56 -1.66 12.98
N TRP A 45 -25.27 -2.03 11.74
CA TRP A 45 -24.20 -1.42 10.94
C TRP A 45 -24.60 -0.03 10.49
N SER A 46 -23.74 0.96 10.76
CA SER A 46 -23.83 2.25 10.08
C SER A 46 -23.31 2.13 8.64
N SER A 47 -23.76 3.02 7.76
CA SER A 47 -23.25 3.07 6.38
C SER A 47 -21.76 3.39 6.33
N VAL A 48 -21.22 4.11 7.32
CA VAL A 48 -19.79 4.49 7.39
C VAL A 48 -18.92 3.29 7.75
N GLU A 49 -19.29 2.52 8.78
CA GLU A 49 -18.55 1.31 9.17
C GLU A 49 -18.51 0.28 8.04
N LEU A 50 -19.63 0.14 7.31
CA LEU A 50 -19.71 -0.78 6.18
C LEU A 50 -18.79 -0.35 5.02
N VAL A 51 -18.74 0.95 4.70
CA VAL A 51 -17.82 1.50 3.71
C VAL A 51 -16.36 1.34 4.14
N ASN A 52 -16.05 1.58 5.42
CA ASN A 52 -14.72 1.42 5.99
C ASN A 52 -14.24 -0.03 5.94
N MET A 53 -15.11 -0.98 6.30
CA MET A 53 -14.80 -2.41 6.23
C MET A 53 -14.50 -2.84 4.78
N LEU A 54 -15.40 -2.50 3.85
CA LEU A 54 -15.24 -2.86 2.44
C LEU A 54 -13.99 -2.19 1.83
N GLY A 55 -13.77 -0.91 2.15
CA GLY A 55 -12.60 -0.16 1.71
C GLY A 55 -11.30 -0.76 2.23
N GLY A 56 -11.24 -1.13 3.51
CA GLY A 56 -10.07 -1.78 4.11
C GLY A 56 -9.76 -3.13 3.46
N ILE A 57 -10.77 -3.99 3.27
CA ILE A 57 -10.60 -5.30 2.63
C ILE A 57 -10.18 -5.15 1.16
N ALA A 58 -10.85 -4.29 0.39
CA ALA A 58 -10.53 -4.07 -1.01
C ALA A 58 -9.13 -3.46 -1.18
N GLY A 59 -8.77 -2.48 -0.35
CA GLY A 59 -7.44 -1.86 -0.34
C GLY A 59 -6.33 -2.86 0.00
N ALA A 60 -6.54 -3.69 1.02
CA ALA A 60 -5.60 -4.76 1.37
C ALA A 60 -5.41 -5.74 0.20
N GLY A 61 -6.50 -6.18 -0.44
CA GLY A 61 -6.45 -7.08 -1.59
C GLY A 61 -5.65 -6.49 -2.76
N LEU A 62 -5.89 -5.22 -3.11
CA LEU A 62 -5.16 -4.52 -4.16
C LEU A 62 -3.66 -4.41 -3.84
N LEU A 63 -3.32 -4.08 -2.59
CA LEU A 63 -1.92 -4.00 -2.14
C LEU A 63 -1.22 -5.36 -2.20
N LEU A 64 -1.89 -6.46 -1.83
CA LEU A 64 -1.33 -7.81 -1.91
C LEU A 64 -0.99 -8.19 -3.36
N VAL A 65 -1.89 -7.90 -4.30
CA VAL A 65 -1.67 -8.15 -5.73
C VAL A 65 -0.48 -7.33 -6.24
N ALA A 66 -0.46 -6.03 -5.93
CA ALA A 66 0.63 -5.14 -6.33
C ALA A 66 1.98 -5.52 -5.69
N ALA A 67 1.98 -5.94 -4.42
CA ALA A 67 3.14 -6.45 -3.71
C ALA A 67 3.67 -7.72 -4.39
N GLY A 68 2.80 -8.65 -4.79
CA GLY A 68 3.19 -9.85 -5.55
C GLY A 68 3.92 -9.52 -6.86
N PHE A 69 3.40 -8.57 -7.64
CA PHE A 69 4.09 -8.11 -8.85
C PHE A 69 5.41 -7.39 -8.56
N THR A 70 5.47 -6.65 -7.44
CA THR A 70 6.69 -5.95 -7.00
C THR A 70 7.76 -6.95 -6.56
N PHE A 71 7.42 -8.00 -5.80
CA PHE A 71 8.33 -9.11 -5.48
C PHE A 71 8.80 -9.86 -6.73
N ALA A 72 7.94 -9.99 -7.76
CA ALA A 72 8.32 -10.52 -9.06
C ALA A 72 9.26 -9.59 -9.87
N ARG A 73 9.64 -8.43 -9.31
CA ARG A 73 10.48 -7.39 -9.91
C ARG A 73 9.95 -6.88 -11.26
N ARG A 74 8.63 -6.89 -11.42
CA ARG A 74 7.96 -6.29 -12.58
C ARG A 74 7.96 -4.78 -12.40
N ILE A 75 8.53 -4.04 -13.35
CA ILE A 75 8.53 -2.57 -13.33
C ILE A 75 7.10 -2.03 -13.26
N SER A 76 6.15 -2.64 -13.99
CA SER A 76 4.73 -2.30 -13.88
C SER A 76 4.17 -2.52 -12.47
N GLY A 77 4.60 -3.57 -11.76
CA GLY A 77 4.22 -3.83 -10.38
C GLY A 77 4.64 -2.71 -9.43
N ALA A 78 5.89 -2.24 -9.57
CA ALA A 78 6.41 -1.14 -8.77
C ALA A 78 5.63 0.18 -9.02
N TRP A 79 5.33 0.52 -10.27
CA TRP A 79 4.54 1.71 -10.57
C TRP A 79 3.09 1.60 -10.09
N THR A 80 2.46 0.43 -10.24
CA THR A 80 1.12 0.19 -9.71
C THR A 80 1.11 0.33 -8.19
N LEU A 81 2.09 -0.24 -7.49
CA LEU A 81 2.20 -0.15 -6.04
C LEU A 81 2.40 1.30 -5.59
N CYS A 82 3.27 2.04 -6.27
CA CYS A 82 3.46 3.48 -6.04
C CYS A 82 2.14 4.25 -6.20
N GLY A 83 1.46 4.06 -7.33
CA GLY A 83 0.18 4.73 -7.61
C GLY A 83 -0.90 4.40 -6.59
N LEU A 84 -1.04 3.14 -6.19
CA LEU A 84 -2.01 2.71 -5.18
C LEU A 84 -1.74 3.35 -3.82
N CYS A 85 -0.48 3.40 -3.38
CA CYS A 85 -0.12 4.03 -2.12
C CYS A 85 -0.34 5.55 -2.13
N VAL A 86 0.00 6.23 -3.22
CA VAL A 86 -0.27 7.67 -3.37
C VAL A 86 -1.78 7.93 -3.39
N LEU A 87 -2.54 7.11 -4.11
CA LEU A 87 -4.00 7.20 -4.16
C LEU A 87 -4.61 7.01 -2.77
N TYR A 88 -4.16 6.00 -2.02
CA TYR A 88 -4.62 5.76 -0.66
C TYR A 88 -4.39 6.97 0.24
N VAL A 89 -3.14 7.48 0.30
CA VAL A 89 -2.80 8.66 1.11
C VAL A 89 -3.66 9.87 0.72
N THR A 90 -3.82 10.10 -0.59
CA THR A 90 -4.62 11.22 -1.10
C THR A 90 -6.10 11.06 -0.73
N ALA A 91 -6.63 9.85 -0.88
CA ALA A 91 -8.01 9.54 -0.55
C ALA A 91 -8.28 9.73 0.94
N THR A 92 -7.39 9.25 1.82
CA THR A 92 -7.55 9.36 3.27
C THR A 92 -7.41 10.79 3.79
N ILE A 93 -6.43 11.56 3.29
CA ILE A 93 -6.13 12.89 3.83
C ILE A 93 -7.06 13.96 3.23
N PHE A 94 -7.38 13.86 1.93
CA PHE A 94 -8.10 14.93 1.23
C PHE A 94 -9.52 14.53 0.83
N LEU A 95 -9.70 13.32 0.29
CA LEU A 95 -11.02 12.95 -0.27
C LEU A 95 -12.03 12.55 0.81
N ALA A 96 -11.63 11.74 1.78
CA ALA A 96 -12.49 11.29 2.88
C ALA A 96 -13.13 12.46 3.65
N PRO A 97 -12.39 13.49 4.11
CA PRO A 97 -13.02 14.61 4.80
C PRO A 97 -13.97 15.42 3.91
N LEU A 98 -13.66 15.56 2.62
CA LEU A 98 -14.56 16.23 1.67
C LEU A 98 -15.86 15.45 1.45
N LEU A 99 -15.79 14.12 1.37
CA LEU A 99 -16.95 13.25 1.17
C LEU A 99 -17.83 13.16 2.42
N TRP A 100 -17.24 13.27 3.61
CA TRP A 100 -17.96 13.17 4.87
C TRP A 100 -18.27 14.53 5.51
N GLY A 101 -17.85 15.63 4.89
CA GLY A 101 -18.06 16.98 5.40
C GLY A 101 -17.30 17.28 6.69
N THR A 102 -16.25 16.53 7.00
CA THR A 102 -15.43 16.74 8.20
C THR A 102 -14.34 17.77 7.92
N SER A 103 -13.95 18.53 8.95
CA SER A 103 -12.84 19.48 8.81
C SER A 103 -11.53 18.73 8.63
N LEU A 104 -10.61 19.30 7.83
CA LEU A 104 -9.27 18.71 7.64
C LEU A 104 -8.51 18.57 8.97
N GLY A 105 -8.71 19.52 9.90
CA GLY A 105 -8.12 19.46 11.24
C GLY A 105 -8.58 18.22 12.01
N ALA A 106 -9.90 17.97 12.06
CA ALA A 106 -10.46 16.79 12.70
C ALA A 106 -10.03 15.48 12.01
N GLN A 107 -9.87 15.49 10.69
CA GLN A 107 -9.34 14.34 9.96
C GLN A 107 -7.87 14.06 10.32
N LEU A 108 -7.03 15.09 10.39
CA LEU A 108 -5.63 14.93 10.77
C LEU A 108 -5.48 14.50 12.22
N GLU A 109 -6.34 15.01 13.12
CA GLU A 109 -6.41 14.56 14.51
C GLU A 109 -6.85 13.09 14.60
N PHE A 110 -7.83 12.65 13.81
CA PHE A 110 -8.18 11.23 13.73
C PHE A 110 -7.02 10.35 13.21
N VAL A 111 -6.35 10.80 12.16
CA VAL A 111 -5.26 10.03 11.51
C VAL A 111 -3.97 10.05 12.33
N PHE A 112 -3.67 11.11 13.08
CA PHE A 112 -2.39 11.27 13.78
C PHE A 112 -2.51 11.46 15.30
N GLY A 113 -3.71 11.50 15.85
CA GLY A 113 -3.98 11.59 17.29
C GLY A 113 -3.82 10.27 18.03
N PHE A 114 -3.88 9.13 17.31
CA PHE A 114 -3.76 7.78 17.87
C PHE A 114 -4.78 7.45 18.98
N ASP A 115 -5.93 8.15 19.02
CA ASP A 115 -6.89 8.06 20.13
C ASP A 115 -7.68 6.75 20.17
N GLN A 116 -7.88 6.06 19.03
CA GLN A 116 -8.62 4.80 18.94
C GLN A 116 -7.93 3.80 18.01
N GLY A 117 -8.30 2.52 18.13
CA GLY A 117 -7.62 1.41 17.44
C GLY A 117 -7.73 1.44 15.91
N ASP A 118 -8.76 2.08 15.37
CA ASP A 118 -8.90 2.42 13.96
C ASP A 118 -8.00 3.59 13.54
N GLY A 119 -7.94 4.65 14.34
CA GLY A 119 -7.05 5.80 14.12
C GLY A 119 -5.59 5.37 14.03
N VAL A 120 -5.11 4.52 14.96
CA VAL A 120 -3.74 3.96 14.93
C VAL A 120 -3.47 3.19 13.64
N ALA A 121 -4.44 2.37 13.20
CA ALA A 121 -4.28 1.58 11.99
C ALA A 121 -4.22 2.44 10.73
N VAL A 122 -5.06 3.48 10.65
CA VAL A 122 -5.04 4.44 9.54
C VAL A 122 -3.74 5.25 9.54
N ALA A 123 -3.27 5.71 10.70
CA ALA A 123 -2.00 6.41 10.88
C ALA A 123 -0.83 5.62 10.28
N LEU A 124 -0.70 4.37 10.72
CA LEU A 124 0.37 3.46 10.29
C LEU A 124 0.23 3.11 8.80
N ALA A 125 -1.00 2.88 8.32
CA ALA A 125 -1.24 2.64 6.90
C ALA A 125 -0.82 3.84 6.03
N VAL A 126 -1.05 5.07 6.48
CA VAL A 126 -0.59 6.29 5.77
C VAL A 126 0.93 6.36 5.76
N ILE A 127 1.59 6.18 6.91
CA ILE A 127 3.06 6.21 7.01
C ILE A 127 3.68 5.14 6.10
N PHE A 128 3.22 3.89 6.21
CA PHE A 128 3.73 2.80 5.40
C PHE A 128 3.43 2.99 3.92
N SER A 129 2.29 3.58 3.56
CA SER A 129 1.98 3.90 2.15
C SER A 129 2.95 4.94 1.58
N VAL A 130 3.26 6.00 2.32
CA VAL A 130 4.25 7.00 1.87
C VAL A 130 5.62 6.37 1.65
N LEU A 131 6.08 5.56 2.60
CA LEU A 131 7.36 4.84 2.49
C LEU A 131 7.36 3.83 1.34
N THR A 132 6.25 3.10 1.17
CA THR A 132 6.06 2.15 0.06
C THR A 132 6.13 2.87 -1.28
N ALA A 133 5.45 4.01 -1.42
CA ALA A 133 5.45 4.78 -2.65
C ALA A 133 6.86 5.26 -3.02
N ALA A 134 7.63 5.76 -2.06
CA ALA A 134 9.01 6.17 -2.29
C ALA A 134 9.88 4.99 -2.75
N MET A 135 9.82 3.86 -2.04
CA MET A 135 10.62 2.67 -2.39
C MET A 135 10.19 2.06 -3.72
N ALA A 136 8.90 2.06 -4.03
CA ALA A 136 8.37 1.58 -5.29
C ALA A 136 8.76 2.50 -6.46
N ALA A 137 8.78 3.82 -6.26
CA ALA A 137 9.28 4.77 -7.25
C ALA A 137 10.77 4.55 -7.53
N ILE A 138 11.59 4.31 -6.49
CA ILE A 138 13.02 3.95 -6.65
C ILE A 138 13.15 2.62 -7.40
N ALA A 139 12.34 1.62 -7.05
CA ALA A 139 12.35 0.31 -7.69
C ALA A 139 12.01 0.38 -9.18
N GLY A 140 11.03 1.21 -9.57
CA GLY A 140 10.61 1.42 -10.96
C GLY A 140 11.51 2.37 -11.75
N GLY A 141 12.16 3.33 -11.08
CA GLY A 141 13.01 4.35 -11.70
C GLY A 141 14.46 3.90 -11.94
N VAL A 142 15.02 3.06 -11.07
CA VAL A 142 16.41 2.58 -11.19
C VAL A 142 16.43 1.23 -11.91
N LYS A 143 16.74 1.25 -13.22
CA LYS A 143 16.83 0.03 -14.05
C LYS A 143 17.97 -0.87 -13.56
N SER A 144 17.67 -2.14 -13.32
CA SER A 144 18.66 -3.19 -13.08
C SER A 144 18.73 -4.11 -14.30
N TYR A 145 19.94 -4.35 -14.83
CA TYR A 145 20.20 -5.30 -15.91
C TYR A 145 20.79 -6.59 -15.33
N GLU A 146 20.37 -7.76 -15.83
CA GLU A 146 21.04 -9.03 -15.47
C GLU A 146 22.47 -9.04 -16.03
N PRO A 147 23.44 -9.68 -15.34
CA PRO A 147 24.74 -9.95 -15.91
C PRO A 147 24.54 -10.78 -17.18
N THR A 148 25.07 -10.30 -18.30
CA THR A 148 25.10 -11.07 -19.55
C THR A 148 25.77 -12.41 -19.25
N ALA A 149 25.05 -13.52 -19.44
CA ALA A 149 25.64 -14.85 -19.32
C ALA A 149 26.91 -14.88 -20.19
N ALA A 150 28.07 -15.09 -19.56
CA ALA A 150 29.33 -15.17 -20.27
C ALA A 150 29.20 -16.25 -21.35
N VAL A 151 29.40 -15.87 -22.61
CA VAL A 151 29.52 -16.82 -23.71
C VAL A 151 30.73 -17.71 -23.38
N PRO A 152 30.56 -19.02 -23.15
CA PRO A 152 31.69 -19.90 -22.91
C PRO A 152 32.35 -20.18 -24.25
N GLY A 153 33.41 -19.42 -24.58
CA GLY A 153 34.18 -19.71 -25.78
C GLY A 153 34.89 -18.52 -26.38
N ASP A 154 35.81 -17.90 -25.64
CA ASP A 154 36.96 -17.28 -26.29
C ASP A 154 38.20 -17.46 -25.42
N ARG A 155 38.83 -18.63 -25.55
CA ARG A 155 40.24 -18.82 -25.25
C ARG A 155 40.93 -19.04 -26.58
N ARG A 156 41.66 -18.04 -27.06
CA ARG A 156 42.79 -18.23 -27.96
C ARG A 156 44.05 -17.81 -27.25
#